data_AF-A0A8R1IMG0-F1
#
_entry.id   AF-A0A8R1IMG0-F1
#
_cell.length_a   1.000
_cell.length_b   1.000
_cell.length_c   1.000
_cell.angle_alpha   90.00
_cell.angle_beta   90.00
_cell.angle_gamma   90.00
#
_symmetry.space_group_name_H-M   'P 1'
#
loop_
_entity.id
_entity.type
_entity.pdbx_description
1 polymer ?
#
loop_
_entity_poly.entity_id
_entity_poly.type
_entity_poly.pdbx_seq_one_letter_code
_entity_poly.pdbx_strand_id
1 'polypeptide(L)'
;MHQLGSSLHMISRYVKKSRSAIRSFLNNPLFYGKKKSTGRPRKVTSCDERNIIRVVSDSPKSLNNVRAELNLSVCKQNVHNTITRKHNEKSYEEKIPVGASRNSVLAQQQCGVELGP
;
A
#
# COMPACT_ATOMS: atom_id res chain seq x y z
N MET A 1 -28.31 -18.59 -19.92
CA MET A 1 -29.13 -19.56 -19.13
C MET A 1 -30.13 -18.86 -18.23
N HIS A 2 -29.74 -17.95 -17.32
CA HIS A 2 -30.72 -17.26 -16.46
C HIS A 2 -31.72 -16.39 -17.23
N GLN A 3 -31.25 -15.61 -18.21
CA GLN A 3 -32.11 -14.81 -19.11
C GLN A 3 -33.04 -15.66 -19.99
N LEU A 4 -32.73 -16.96 -20.14
CA LEU A 4 -33.54 -17.92 -20.89
C LEU A 4 -34.58 -18.62 -19.99
N GLY A 5 -34.80 -18.13 -18.76
CA GLY A 5 -35.74 -18.70 -17.80
C GLY A 5 -35.29 -20.02 -17.16
N SER A 6 -34.03 -20.45 -17.35
CA SER A 6 -33.55 -21.71 -16.77
C SER A 6 -33.49 -21.65 -15.24
N SER A 7 -33.95 -22.71 -14.57
CA SER A 7 -33.90 -22.78 -13.11
C SER A 7 -32.46 -22.81 -12.58
N LEU A 8 -32.26 -22.28 -11.36
CA LEU A 8 -30.95 -22.31 -10.68
C LEU A 8 -30.38 -23.73 -10.54
N HIS A 9 -31.25 -24.74 -10.39
CA HIS A 9 -30.85 -26.14 -10.29
C HIS A 9 -30.21 -26.64 -11.58
N MET A 10 -30.82 -26.30 -12.72
CA MET A 10 -30.31 -26.69 -14.02
C MET A 10 -28.99 -25.98 -14.34
N ILE A 11 -28.90 -24.67 -14.04
CA ILE A 11 -27.67 -23.89 -14.18
C ILE A 11 -26.56 -24.47 -13.30
N SER A 12 -26.87 -24.87 -12.07
CA SER A 12 -25.92 -25.48 -11.14
C SER A 12 -25.31 -26.78 -11.67
N ARG A 13 -26.13 -27.66 -12.26
CA ARG A 13 -25.65 -28.91 -12.88
C ARG A 13 -24.78 -28.65 -14.10
N TYR A 14 -25.18 -27.69 -14.94
CA TYR A 14 -24.44 -27.35 -16.16
C TYR A 14 -23.09 -26.66 -15.86
N VAL A 15 -23.11 -25.62 -15.03
CA VAL A 15 -21.92 -24.82 -14.67
C VAL A 15 -21.05 -25.49 -13.60
N LYS A 16 -21.56 -26.58 -12.98
CA LYS A 16 -20.89 -27.32 -11.89
C LYS A 16 -20.50 -26.41 -10.71
N LYS A 17 -21.38 -25.47 -10.36
CA LYS A 17 -21.22 -24.54 -9.23
C LYS A 17 -22.42 -24.61 -8.31
N SER A 18 -22.22 -24.26 -7.04
CA SER A 18 -23.31 -24.24 -6.08
C SER A 18 -24.38 -23.23 -6.46
N ARG A 19 -25.63 -23.55 -6.15
CA ARG A 19 -26.77 -22.64 -6.37
C ARG A 19 -26.60 -21.31 -5.63
N SER A 20 -25.92 -21.31 -4.47
CA SER A 20 -25.61 -20.11 -3.71
C SER A 20 -24.60 -19.20 -4.41
N ALA A 21 -23.52 -19.77 -4.99
CA ALA A 21 -22.55 -19.00 -5.76
C ALA A 21 -23.19 -18.39 -7.02
N ILE A 22 -24.03 -19.17 -7.72
CA ILE A 22 -24.78 -18.70 -8.89
C ILE A 22 -25.73 -17.56 -8.50
N ARG A 23 -26.49 -17.72 -7.40
CA ARG A 23 -27.37 -16.66 -6.89
C ARG A 23 -26.59 -15.41 -6.51
N SER A 24 -25.45 -15.54 -5.83
CA SER A 24 -24.59 -14.42 -5.48
C SER A 24 -24.04 -13.70 -6.71
N PHE A 25 -23.71 -14.43 -7.78
CA PHE A 25 -23.27 -13.87 -9.05
C PHE A 25 -24.42 -13.13 -9.74
N LEU A 26 -25.61 -13.72 -9.83
CA LEU A 26 -26.77 -13.10 -10.49
C LEU A 26 -27.28 -11.85 -9.76
N ASN A 27 -27.20 -11.81 -8.43
CA ASN A 27 -27.60 -10.65 -7.65
C ASN A 27 -26.67 -9.44 -7.86
N ASN A 28 -25.39 -9.69 -8.15
CA ASN A 28 -24.42 -8.63 -8.38
C ASN A 28 -23.31 -9.06 -9.36
N PRO A 29 -23.63 -9.15 -10.67
CA PRO A 29 -22.69 -9.68 -11.65
C PRO A 29 -21.51 -8.73 -11.89
N LEU A 30 -21.74 -7.42 -11.79
CA LEU A 30 -20.74 -6.40 -12.07
C LEU A 30 -19.63 -6.36 -11.02
N PHE A 31 -19.92 -6.66 -9.75
CA PHE A 31 -18.95 -6.59 -8.65
C PHE A 31 -18.56 -7.96 -8.07
N TYR A 32 -19.09 -9.07 -8.61
CA TYR A 32 -18.73 -10.40 -8.16
C TYR A 32 -17.21 -10.64 -8.26
N GLY A 33 -16.60 -11.09 -7.17
CA GLY A 33 -15.16 -11.36 -7.10
C GLY A 33 -14.24 -10.11 -7.13
N LYS A 34 -14.79 -8.91 -7.28
CA LYS A 34 -14.01 -7.66 -7.30
C LYS A 34 -13.67 -7.15 -5.90
N LYS A 35 -14.53 -7.40 -4.92
CA LYS A 35 -14.28 -7.01 -3.53
C LYS A 35 -13.12 -7.84 -2.95
N LYS A 36 -11.98 -7.20 -2.74
CA LYS A 36 -10.84 -7.79 -2.02
C LYS A 36 -11.03 -7.62 -0.52
N SER A 37 -10.66 -8.64 0.24
CA SER A 37 -10.49 -8.51 1.69
C SER A 37 -9.25 -7.67 1.96
N THR A 38 -9.33 -6.76 2.92
CA THR A 38 -8.19 -5.99 3.42
C THR A 38 -7.12 -6.87 4.08
N GLY A 39 -7.46 -8.14 4.36
CA GLY A 39 -6.57 -9.08 5.03
C GLY A 39 -6.49 -8.83 6.53
N ARG A 40 -5.48 -9.46 7.16
CA ARG A 40 -5.26 -9.37 8.61
C ARG A 40 -4.71 -7.98 8.99
N PRO A 41 -5.25 -7.32 10.02
CA PRO A 41 -4.70 -6.05 10.49
C PRO A 41 -3.27 -6.22 11.00
N ARG A 42 -2.47 -5.16 10.87
CA ARG A 42 -1.08 -5.13 11.35
C ARG A 42 -1.04 -5.09 12.87
N LYS A 43 0.03 -5.67 13.44
CA LYS A 43 0.28 -5.65 14.89
C LYS A 43 0.73 -4.28 15.40
N VAL A 44 1.35 -3.48 14.55
CA VAL A 44 1.81 -2.11 14.87
C VAL A 44 0.73 -1.15 14.40
N THR A 45 0.26 -0.28 15.30
CA THR A 45 -0.78 0.71 14.95
C THR A 45 -0.18 1.86 14.15
N SER A 46 -1.00 2.63 13.43
CA SER A 46 -0.52 3.82 12.71
C SER A 46 0.07 4.89 13.62
N CYS A 47 -0.32 4.93 14.89
CA CYS A 47 0.28 5.80 15.91
C CYS A 47 1.69 5.32 16.25
N ASP A 48 1.84 4.03 16.57
CA ASP A 48 3.13 3.43 16.90
C ASP A 48 4.10 3.52 15.72
N GLU A 49 3.63 3.30 14.49
CA GLU A 49 4.45 3.46 13.30
C GLU A 49 5.04 4.88 13.21
N ARG A 50 4.23 5.92 13.43
CA ARG A 50 4.72 7.31 13.42
C ARG A 50 5.70 7.58 14.56
N ASN A 51 5.43 7.08 15.75
CA ASN A 51 6.31 7.25 16.91
C ASN A 51 7.66 6.55 16.70
N ILE A 52 7.66 5.33 16.16
CA ILE A 52 8.88 4.59 15.79
C ILE A 52 9.71 5.42 14.81
N ILE A 53 9.10 5.95 13.75
CA ILE A 53 9.82 6.74 12.75
C ILE A 53 10.35 8.05 13.34
N ARG A 54 9.59 8.72 14.20
CA ARG A 54 10.03 9.95 14.87
C ARG A 54 11.26 9.68 15.75
N VAL A 55 11.22 8.67 16.61
CA VAL A 55 12.33 8.32 17.51
C VAL A 55 13.59 7.94 16.73
N VAL A 56 13.44 7.18 15.64
CA VAL A 56 14.57 6.76 14.79
C VAL A 56 15.14 7.92 13.97
N SER A 57 14.31 8.88 13.57
CA SER A 57 14.77 10.06 12.81
C SER A 57 15.50 11.08 13.70
N ASP A 58 15.13 11.14 14.98
CA ASP A 58 15.73 12.05 15.96
C ASP A 58 17.15 11.61 16.37
N SER A 59 17.36 10.30 16.58
CA SER A 59 18.68 9.78 16.96
C SER A 59 18.89 8.32 16.56
N PRO A 60 20.15 7.92 16.27
CA PRO A 60 20.48 6.53 15.97
C PRO A 60 20.35 5.68 17.24
N LYS A 61 19.24 4.95 17.35
CA LYS A 61 18.93 4.06 18.49
C LYS A 61 18.85 2.61 18.03
N SER A 62 19.25 1.69 18.92
CA SER A 62 19.04 0.25 18.67
C SER A 62 17.54 -0.08 18.62
N LEU A 63 17.16 -1.08 17.83
CA LEU A 63 15.75 -1.48 17.71
C LEU A 63 15.13 -1.90 19.05
N ASN A 64 15.92 -2.49 19.96
CA ASN A 64 15.47 -2.86 21.29
C ASN A 64 15.24 -1.62 22.16
N ASN A 65 16.08 -0.59 22.04
CA ASN A 65 15.91 0.67 22.75
C ASN A 65 14.64 1.39 22.27
N VAL A 66 14.40 1.45 20.96
CA VAL A 66 13.15 2.03 20.40
C VAL A 66 11.92 1.27 20.92
N ARG A 67 11.99 -0.06 20.95
CA ARG A 67 10.90 -0.91 21.48
C ARG A 67 10.62 -0.63 22.96
N ALA A 68 11.68 -0.50 23.77
CA ALA A 68 11.57 -0.24 25.20
C ALA A 68 11.07 1.19 25.49
N GLU A 69 11.63 2.19 24.81
CA GLU A 69 11.25 3.61 24.95
C GLU A 69 9.77 3.84 24.61
N LEU A 70 9.28 3.18 23.56
CA LEU A 70 7.89 3.26 23.13
C LEU A 70 6.97 2.23 23.80
N ASN A 71 7.48 1.45 24.78
CA ASN A 71 6.74 0.39 25.48
C ASN A 71 5.94 -0.55 24.56
N LEU A 72 6.54 -0.92 23.42
CA LEU A 72 5.84 -1.67 22.39
C LEU A 72 5.76 -3.16 22.71
N SER A 73 4.55 -3.72 22.70
CA SER A 73 4.29 -5.16 22.87
C SER A 73 4.52 -6.00 21.61
N VAL A 74 5.34 -5.51 20.66
CA VAL A 74 5.69 -6.23 19.43
C VAL A 74 7.13 -6.71 19.45
N CYS A 75 7.45 -7.77 18.71
CA CYS A 75 8.84 -8.21 18.58
C CYS A 75 9.70 -7.19 17.82
N LYS A 76 11.03 -7.23 18.07
CA LYS A 76 12.05 -6.41 17.39
C LYS A 76 11.88 -6.36 15.87
N GLN A 77 11.53 -7.50 15.26
CA GLN A 77 11.35 -7.61 13.81
C GLN A 77 10.22 -6.72 13.28
N ASN A 78 9.14 -6.52 14.04
CA ASN A 78 8.06 -5.63 13.60
C ASN A 78 8.49 -4.16 13.57
N VAL A 79 9.35 -3.75 14.51
CA VAL A 79 9.96 -2.41 14.53
C VAL A 79 10.86 -2.24 13.30
N HIS A 80 11.73 -3.21 13.02
CA HIS A 80 12.57 -3.22 11.81
C HIS A 80 11.73 -3.12 10.53
N ASN A 81 10.74 -4.01 10.37
CA ASN A 81 9.87 -4.03 9.19
C ASN A 81 9.12 -2.71 8.99
N THR A 82 8.80 -2.00 10.08
CA THR A 82 8.17 -0.67 10.03
C THR A 82 9.13 0.37 9.46
N ILE A 83 10.37 0.39 9.94
CA ILE A 83 11.43 1.29 9.46
C ILE A 83 11.74 1.03 7.99
N THR A 84 12.01 -0.24 7.62
CA THR A 84 12.32 -0.62 6.24
C THR A 84 11.20 -0.25 5.28
N ARG A 85 9.94 -0.52 5.65
CA ARG A 85 8.78 -0.18 4.82
C ARG A 85 8.70 1.33 4.58
N LYS A 86 8.92 2.15 5.61
CA LYS A 86 8.86 3.62 5.52
C LYS A 86 10.00 4.21 4.71
N HIS A 87 11.20 3.65 4.80
CA HIS A 87 12.30 4.04 3.92
C HIS A 87 12.02 3.70 2.45
N ASN A 88 11.46 2.51 2.19
CA ASN A 88 11.09 2.14 0.83
C ASN A 88 9.98 3.04 0.27
N GLU A 89 8.98 3.40 1.07
CA GLU A 89 7.93 4.38 0.70
C GLU A 89 8.53 5.74 0.32
N LYS A 90 9.46 6.30 1.11
CA LYS A 90 10.15 7.55 0.76
C LYS A 90 10.95 7.46 -0.55
N SER A 91 11.56 6.30 -0.81
CA SER A 91 12.29 6.04 -2.08
C SER A 91 11.38 6.04 -3.32
N TYR A 92 10.06 5.84 -3.18
CA TYR A 92 9.12 6.01 -4.29
C TYR A 92 8.71 7.48 -4.52
N GLU A 93 8.72 8.32 -3.48
CA GLU A 93 8.37 9.74 -3.62
C GLU A 93 9.55 10.63 -4.03
N GLU A 94 10.79 10.23 -3.74
CA GLU A 94 12.01 10.95 -4.17
C GLU A 94 12.42 10.63 -5.62
N LYS A 95 11.68 9.76 -6.32
CA LYS A 95 11.85 9.57 -7.76
C LYS A 95 11.31 10.82 -8.48
N ILE A 96 12.22 11.76 -8.77
CA ILE A 96 12.03 12.80 -9.79
C ILE A 96 11.33 12.17 -11.01
N PRO A 97 10.30 12.81 -11.60
CA PRO A 97 9.49 12.23 -12.66
C PRO A 97 10.38 11.60 -13.73
N VAL A 98 10.10 10.31 -13.99
CA VAL A 98 10.77 9.51 -15.01
C VAL A 98 10.60 10.22 -16.35
N GLY A 99 11.61 11.00 -16.75
CA GLY A 99 11.58 11.85 -17.94
C GLY A 99 12.43 13.11 -17.87
N ALA A 100 12.84 13.61 -16.69
CA ALA A 100 13.73 14.77 -16.60
C ALA A 100 15.21 14.35 -16.68
N SER A 101 15.88 14.70 -17.79
CA SER A 101 17.34 14.56 -17.91
C SER A 101 18.05 15.55 -16.99
N ARG A 102 19.09 15.07 -16.28
CA ARG A 102 20.00 15.86 -15.41
C ARG A 102 20.58 17.11 -16.10
N ASN A 103 20.65 17.12 -17.43
CA ASN A 103 21.18 18.24 -18.21
C ASN A 103 20.23 19.45 -18.27
N SER A 104 18.93 19.28 -17.98
CA SER A 104 17.95 20.38 -18.04
C SER A 104 17.95 21.31 -16.82
N VAL A 105 18.31 20.78 -15.64
CA VAL A 105 18.33 21.54 -14.38
C VAL A 105 19.55 22.47 -14.31
N LEU A 106 20.71 22.01 -14.79
CA LEU A 106 21.93 22.82 -14.87
C LEU A 106 21.83 23.96 -15.90
N ALA A 107 21.09 23.76 -17.00
CA ALA A 107 20.86 24.79 -18.01
C ALA A 107 20.03 25.98 -17.50
N GLN A 108 19.13 25.75 -16.53
CA GLN A 108 18.34 26.84 -15.92
C GLN A 108 19.14 27.66 -14.91
N GLN A 109 20.22 27.12 -14.34
CA GLN A 109 21.11 27.86 -13.44
C GLN A 109 22.06 28.81 -14.19
N GLN A 110 22.31 28.59 -15.49
CA GLN A 110 23.26 29.37 -16.29
C GLN A 110 22.62 30.55 -17.06
N CYS A 111 21.28 30.63 -17.13
CA CYS A 111 20.58 31.76 -17.77
C CYS A 111 20.28 32.93 -16.81
N GLY A 112 20.75 32.86 -15.56
CA GLY A 112 20.49 33.87 -14.52
C GLY A 112 21.67 34.81 -14.24
N VAL A 113 22.46 35.19 -15.25
CA VAL A 113 23.51 36.21 -15.08
C VAL A 113 23.10 37.50 -15.78
N GLU A 114 22.51 38.38 -14.99
CA GLU A 114 22.64 39.85 -14.99
C GLU A 114 23.10 40.50 -16.30
N LEU A 115 22.22 41.29 -16.92
CA LEU A 115 22.61 42.47 -17.69
C LEU A 115 21.72 43.65 -17.30
N GLY A 116 22.23 44.47 -16.39
CA GLY A 116 22.07 45.92 -16.39
C GLY A 116 23.47 46.55 -16.30
N PRO A 117 23.64 47.86 -16.52
CA PRO A 117 22.63 48.89 -16.79
C PRO A 117 22.30 49.09 -18.28
#